data_AF-A0A2N0M819-F1
#
_entry.id   AF-A0A2N0M819-F1
#
_cell.length_a   1.000
_cell.length_b   1.000
_cell.length_c   1.000
_cell.angle_alpha   90.00
_cell.angle_beta   90.00
_cell.angle_gamma   90.00
#
_symmetry.space_group_name_H-M   'P 1'
#
loop_
_entity.id
_entity.type
_entity.pdbx_description
1 polymer ?
#
loop_
_entity_poly.entity_id
_entity_poly.type
_entity_poly.pdbx_seq_one_letter_code
_entity_poly.pdbx_strand_id
1 'polypeptide(L)' 'MDIGEIRALTDQQLLEEIEKTQKELMNLRFRAATNQLPDTNVPRTVRKSIARLKTVIRERQLVEG' A
#
# COMPACT_ATOMS: atom_id res chain seq x y z
N MET A 1 5.22 -2.32 -7.29
CA MET A 1 5.05 -0.87 -7.06
C MET A 1 6.42 -0.25 -6.91
N ASP A 2 6.81 0.47 -7.95
CA ASP A 2 8.04 1.24 -8.00
C ASP A 2 7.84 2.58 -7.27
N ILE A 3 8.90 3.12 -6.67
CA ILE A 3 8.85 4.41 -5.99
C ILE A 3 8.63 5.55 -6.99
N GLY A 4 9.12 5.41 -8.23
CA GLY A 4 8.91 6.40 -9.29
C GLY A 4 7.43 6.63 -9.59
N GLU A 5 6.65 5.56 -9.71
CA GLU A 5 5.20 5.61 -9.93
C GLU A 5 4.48 6.26 -8.75
N ILE A 6 4.85 5.89 -7.53
CA ILE A 6 4.26 6.45 -6.31
C ILE A 6 4.49 7.97 -6.23
N ARG A 7 5.69 8.43 -6.59
CA ARG A 7 6.00 9.87 -6.58
C ARG A 7 5.31 10.67 -7.67
N ALA A 8 4.86 10.02 -8.74
CA ALA A 8 4.11 10.67 -9.82
C ALA A 8 2.63 10.90 -9.47
N LEU A 9 2.09 10.21 -8.46
CA LEU A 9 0.71 10.35 -8.02
C LEU A 9 0.48 11.66 -7.25
N THR A 10 -0.71 12.22 -7.35
CA THR A 10 -1.15 13.35 -6.50
C THR A 10 -1.42 12.87 -5.06
N ASP A 11 -1.49 13.78 -4.09
CA ASP A 11 -1.76 13.41 -2.70
C ASP A 11 -3.11 12.70 -2.53
N GLN A 12 -4.10 13.13 -3.29
CA GLN A 12 -5.43 12.52 -3.30
C GLN A 12 -5.38 11.09 -3.87
N GLN A 13 -4.65 10.88 -4.97
CA GLN A 13 -4.43 9.56 -5.55
C GLN A 13 -3.63 8.64 -4.61
N LEU A 14 -2.66 9.18 -3.87
CA LEU A 14 -1.91 8.43 -2.88
C LEU A 14 -2.82 7.93 -1.74
N LEU A 15 -3.73 8.78 -1.26
CA LEU A 15 -4.71 8.40 -0.24
C LEU A 15 -5.68 7.33 -0.76
N GLU A 16 -6.22 7.49 -1.97
CA GLU A 16 -7.08 6.50 -2.61
C GLU A 16 -6.37 5.15 -2.79
N GLU A 17 -5.13 5.16 -3.25
CA GLU A 17 -4.35 3.94 -3.44
C GLU A 17 -4.06 3.27 -2.08
N ILE A 18 -3.78 4.03 -1.01
CA ILE A 18 -3.64 3.47 0.34
C ILE A 18 -4.92 2.74 0.78
N GLU A 19 -6.09 3.35 0.60
CA GLU A 19 -7.36 2.72 0.98
C GLU A 19 -7.61 1.44 0.19
N LYS A 20 -7.40 1.49 -1.12
CA LYS A 20 -7.53 0.34 -2.02
C LYS A 20 -6.59 -0.79 -1.61
N THR A 21 -5.32 -0.48 -1.37
CA THR A 21 -4.32 -1.47 -0.98
C THR A 21 -4.61 -2.04 0.43
N GLN A 22 -5.20 -1.25 1.33
CA GLN A 22 -5.66 -1.74 2.64
C GLN A 22 -6.85 -2.71 2.52
N LYS A 23 -7.83 -2.42 1.66
CA LYS A 23 -8.94 -3.35 1.38
C LYS A 23 -8.42 -4.66 0.79
N GLU A 24 -7.45 -4.59 -0.12
CA GLU A 24 -6.78 -5.78 -0.66
C GLU A 24 -6.07 -6.58 0.44
N LEU A 25 -5.31 -5.92 1.33
CA LEU A 25 -4.67 -6.58 2.46
C LEU A 25 -5.70 -7.28 3.36
N MET A 26 -6.86 -6.67 3.59
CA MET A 26 -7.94 -7.26 4.36
C MET A 26 -8.46 -8.54 3.70
N ASN A 27 -8.73 -8.49 2.38
CA ASN A 27 -9.13 -9.66 1.60
C ASN A 27 -8.08 -10.77 1.64
N LEU A 28 -6.80 -10.43 1.55
CA LEU A 28 -5.70 -11.40 1.65
C LEU A 28 -5.63 -12.03 3.05
N ARG A 29 -5.88 -11.26 4.12
CA ARG A 29 -5.96 -11.79 5.48
C ARG A 29 -7.13 -12.75 5.66
N PHE A 30 -8.29 -12.45 5.06
CA PHE A 30 -9.43 -13.36 5.05
C PHE A 30 -9.10 -14.66 4.32
N ARG A 31 -8.50 -14.58 3.12
CA ARG A 31 -8.06 -15.77 2.36
C ARG A 31 -6.99 -16.58 3.09
N ALA A 32 -6.10 -15.91 3.83
CA ALA A 32 -5.11 -16.58 4.67
C ALA A 32 -5.79 -17.35 5.81
N ALA A 33 -6.80 -16.77 6.45
CA ALA A 33 -7.56 -17.42 7.52
C ALA A 33 -8.36 -18.63 7.02
N THR A 34 -8.83 -18.63 5.76
CA THR A 34 -9.52 -19.77 5.15
C THR A 34 -8.57 -20.82 4.55
N ASN A 35 -7.25 -20.66 4.70
CA ASN A 35 -6.23 -21.49 4.03
C ASN A 35 -6.36 -21.55 2.49
N GLN A 36 -6.99 -20.54 1.89
CA GLN A 36 -7.16 -20.42 0.43
C GLN A 36 -6.15 -19.45 -0.20
N LEU A 37 -5.05 -19.17 0.50
CA LEU A 37 -4.02 -18.26 0.03
C LEU A 37 -2.92 -19.05 -0.70
N PRO A 38 -2.80 -18.93 -2.02
CA PRO A 38 -1.81 -19.68 -2.79
C PRO A 38 -0.37 -19.22 -2.53
N ASP A 39 -0.16 -17.95 -2.17
CA ASP A 39 1.16 -17.41 -1.85
C ASP A 39 1.10 -16.54 -0.58
N THR A 40 1.82 -17.00 0.47
CA THR A 40 1.93 -16.34 1.77
C THR A 40 2.86 -15.13 1.77
N ASN A 41 3.61 -14.90 0.69
CA ASN A 41 4.44 -13.71 0.52
C ASN A 41 3.65 -12.48 0.10
N VAL A 42 2.49 -12.66 -0.56
CA VAL A 42 1.67 -11.56 -1.10
C VAL A 42 1.21 -10.57 0.00
N PRO A 43 0.74 -11.00 1.18
CA PRO A 43 0.42 -10.07 2.27
C PRO A 43 1.64 -9.26 2.75
N ARG A 44 2.87 -9.78 2.60
CA ARG A 44 4.09 -9.07 2.98
C ARG A 44 4.47 -8.02 1.94
N THR A 45 4.35 -8.32 0.65
CA THR A 45 4.59 -7.34 -0.43
C THR A 45 3.57 -6.22 -0.39
N VAL A 46 2.29 -6.55 -0.19
CA VAL A 46 1.21 -5.55 -0.05
C VAL A 46 1.46 -4.60 1.13
N ARG A 47 1.88 -5.12 2.30
CA ARG A 47 2.27 -4.28 3.45
C ARG A 47 3.41 -3.33 3.13
N LYS A 48 4.41 -3.78 2.36
CA LYS A 48 5.54 -2.94 1.92
C LYS A 48 5.08 -1.83 0.97
N SER A 49 4.13 -2.10 0.07
CA SER A 49 3.54 -1.08 -0.80
C SER A 49 2.85 0.02 0.01
N ILE A 50 2.02 -0.35 1.00
CA ILE A 50 1.35 0.61 1.91
C ILE A 50 2.38 1.46 2.65
N ALA A 51 3.46 0.85 3.15
CA ALA A 51 4.52 1.59 3.84
C ALA A 51 5.17 2.64 2.92
N ARG A 52 5.50 2.27 1.67
CA ARG A 52 6.08 3.20 0.69
C ARG A 52 5.15 4.36 0.36
N LEU A 53 3.86 4.08 0.13
CA LEU A 53 2.84 5.12 -0.12
C LEU A 53 2.79 6.13 1.04
N LYS A 54 2.73 5.63 2.28
CA LYS A 54 2.71 6.48 3.48
C LYS A 54 4.01 7.27 3.67
N THR A 55 5.16 6.68 3.35
CA THR A 55 6.46 7.37 3.41
C THR A 55 6.47 8.55 2.46
N VAL A 56 6.02 8.40 1.21
CA VAL A 56 6.00 9.51 0.24
C VAL A 56 5.06 10.64 0.68
N ILE A 57 3.88 10.32 1.20
CA ILE A 57 2.99 11.35 1.79
C ILE A 57 3.71 12.09 2.92
N ARG A 58 4.39 11.37 3.81
CA ARG A 58 5.12 11.99 4.93
C ARG A 58 6.30 12.83 4.44
N GLU A 59 7.04 12.37 3.43
CA GLU A 59 8.12 13.13 2.79
C GLU A 59 7.58 14.46 2.25
N ARG A 60 6.44 14.47 1.55
CA ARG A 60 5.81 15.71 1.04
C ARG A 60 5.41 16.66 2.14
N GLN A 61 4.75 16.15 3.19
CA GLN A 61 4.36 16.95 4.36
C GLN A 61 5.54 17.60 5.09
N LEU A 62 6.71 16.95 5.09
CA LEU A 62 7.92 17.49 5.71
C LEU A 62 8.63 18.53 4.84
N VAL A 63 8.38 18.55 3.52
CA VAL A 63 8.94 19.53 2.59
C VAL A 63 8.06 20.80 2.50
N GLU A 64 6.76 20.66 2.68
CA GLU A 64 5.82 21.80 2.70
C GLU A 64 5.75 22.56 4.03
N GLY A 65 6.27 21.98 5.12
CA GLY A 65 6.32 22.58 6.46
C GLY A 65 7.65 23.27 6.76
#